data_AF-G2GZA0-F1
#
_entry.id   AF-G2GZA0-F1
#
_cell.length_a   1.000
_cell.length_b   1.000
_cell.length_c   1.000
_cell.angle_alpha   90.00
_cell.angle_beta   90.00
_cell.angle_gamma   90.00
#
_symmetry.space_group_name_H-M   'P 1'
#
loop_
_entity.id
_entity.type
_entity.pdbx_description
1 polymer ?
#
loop_
_entity_poly.entity_id
_entity_poly.type
_entity_poly.pdbx_seq_one_letter_code
_entity_poly.pdbx_strand_id
1 'polypeptide(L)'
;MARKRKPANRDLPPNLYVRNNGYYCYRDPRTGKEYGVGSVKRMAINEAVAMNMQIFEQRHSLVDRINEVNTLSVTEWIARFKEKLHQRSLRPKTLADYQSRLAAITHAFADKTLNTLTTKEIAEFINSYSDQGKTSTAKLIRSLLVDMFNEAIAEGHLATNPATATKSPRVQVQRERLSLKDFLVIREEANKRQPWVGLSMDLALLSGQRVGDIQRMRWQDIYDGKWWLQQQKTGMKLAIPLTLSLEAIDKSLEGVLNECRQQIKSENYVFVGRNKTCFSPFSLSIGFTNSRKKSGLTWQGTSPSFHEIRSLSARLHSDARGKDFAQKLLGHKSSAMTDKYRDSRGSEWGEI
;
A
#
# COMPACT_ATOMS: atom_id res chain seq x y z
N MET A 1 -17.81 -31.89 -36.69
CA MET A 1 -16.92 -32.92 -37.26
C MET A 1 -16.18 -32.33 -38.46
N ALA A 2 -14.85 -32.44 -38.51
CA ALA A 2 -14.06 -31.87 -39.61
C ALA A 2 -14.31 -32.64 -40.92
N ARG A 3 -14.58 -31.92 -42.02
CA ARG A 3 -14.76 -32.50 -43.36
C ARG A 3 -13.49 -33.28 -43.74
N LYS A 4 -13.62 -34.59 -44.04
CA LYS A 4 -12.49 -35.43 -44.50
C LYS A 4 -11.83 -34.77 -45.71
N ARG A 5 -10.49 -34.67 -45.67
CA ARG A 5 -9.70 -34.07 -46.76
C ARG A 5 -9.87 -34.89 -48.04
N LYS A 6 -9.91 -34.21 -49.20
CA LYS A 6 -9.88 -34.88 -50.51
C LYS A 6 -8.57 -35.68 -50.66
N PRO A 7 -8.57 -36.83 -51.38
CA PRO A 7 -7.39 -37.68 -51.54
C PRO A 7 -6.13 -36.93 -52.01
N ALA A 8 -6.27 -35.99 -52.94
CA ALA A 8 -5.17 -35.17 -53.46
C ALA A 8 -4.50 -34.23 -52.43
N ASN A 9 -5.17 -33.96 -51.30
CA ASN A 9 -4.73 -33.02 -50.27
C ASN A 9 -4.40 -33.71 -48.94
N ARG A 10 -4.25 -35.05 -48.96
CA ARG A 10 -3.99 -35.84 -47.75
C ARG A 10 -2.61 -35.52 -47.15
N ASP A 11 -1.64 -35.23 -48.00
CA ASP A 11 -0.23 -35.06 -47.61
C ASP A 11 0.11 -33.63 -47.18
N LEU A 12 -0.88 -32.73 -47.10
CA LEU A 12 -0.65 -31.38 -46.60
C LEU A 12 -0.53 -31.40 -45.08
N PRO A 13 0.37 -30.62 -44.47
CA PRO A 13 0.44 -30.48 -43.02
C PRO A 13 -0.88 -29.94 -42.43
N PRO A 14 -1.09 -30.05 -41.11
CA PRO A 14 -2.16 -29.34 -40.41
C PRO A 14 -2.18 -27.86 -40.77
N ASN A 15 -3.35 -27.23 -40.72
CA ASN A 15 -3.55 -25.79 -40.97
C ASN A 15 -3.25 -25.29 -42.40
N LEU A 16 -2.68 -26.11 -43.29
CA LEU A 16 -2.50 -25.78 -44.71
C LEU A 16 -3.67 -26.32 -45.56
N TYR A 17 -4.23 -25.45 -46.40
CA TYR A 17 -5.36 -25.77 -47.27
C TYR A 17 -5.11 -25.29 -48.70
N VAL A 18 -5.70 -25.99 -49.67
CA VAL A 18 -5.71 -25.56 -51.08
C VAL A 18 -7.01 -24.82 -51.37
N ARG A 19 -6.90 -23.64 -51.97
CA ARG A 19 -8.01 -22.82 -52.47
C ARG A 19 -8.01 -22.85 -54.01
N ASN A 20 -8.96 -22.14 -54.61
CA ASN A 20 -9.21 -22.17 -56.06
C ASN A 20 -7.90 -21.95 -56.87
N ASN A 21 -7.77 -22.66 -58.00
CA ASN A 21 -6.57 -22.66 -58.85
C ASN A 21 -5.26 -23.16 -58.20
N GLY A 22 -5.32 -23.97 -57.15
CA GLY A 22 -4.12 -24.61 -56.60
C GLY A 22 -3.26 -23.69 -55.72
N TYR A 23 -3.81 -22.56 -55.29
CA TYR A 23 -3.16 -21.63 -54.37
C TYR A 23 -3.26 -22.15 -52.92
N TYR A 24 -2.14 -22.15 -52.19
CA TYR A 24 -2.05 -22.64 -50.82
C TYR A 24 -2.27 -21.51 -49.82
N CYS A 25 -3.17 -21.74 -48.85
CA CYS A 25 -3.45 -20.83 -47.75
C CYS A 25 -3.26 -21.54 -46.40
N TYR A 26 -2.59 -20.86 -45.48
CA TYR A 26 -2.42 -21.29 -44.10
C TYR A 26 -3.50 -20.65 -43.22
N ARG A 27 -4.21 -21.44 -42.41
CA ARG A 27 -5.21 -20.95 -41.46
C ARG A 27 -4.62 -20.96 -40.05
N ASP A 28 -4.44 -19.79 -39.45
CA ASP A 28 -3.95 -19.70 -38.07
C ASP A 28 -5.00 -20.30 -37.11
N PRO A 29 -4.71 -21.39 -36.37
CA PRO A 29 -5.67 -22.04 -35.49
C PRO A 29 -6.06 -21.18 -34.27
N ARG A 30 -5.28 -20.14 -33.93
CA ARG A 30 -5.54 -19.26 -32.78
C ARG A 30 -6.56 -18.17 -33.09
N THR A 31 -6.55 -17.68 -34.32
CA THR A 31 -7.38 -16.53 -34.75
C THR A 31 -8.42 -16.91 -35.81
N GLY A 32 -8.27 -18.09 -36.44
CA GLY A 32 -9.12 -18.56 -37.52
C GLY A 32 -8.86 -17.90 -38.87
N LYS A 33 -7.98 -16.89 -38.94
CA LYS A 33 -7.66 -16.11 -40.13
C LYS A 33 -6.77 -16.90 -41.11
N GLU A 34 -7.02 -16.73 -42.41
CA GLU A 34 -6.24 -17.35 -43.48
C GLU A 34 -5.22 -16.38 -44.07
N TYR A 35 -4.04 -16.90 -44.38
CA TYR A 35 -2.92 -16.20 -45.01
C TYR A 35 -2.52 -16.93 -46.28
N GLY A 36 -2.36 -16.20 -47.37
CA GLY A 36 -1.88 -16.74 -48.62
C GLY A 36 -0.39 -17.07 -48.55
N VAL A 37 -0.01 -18.29 -48.93
CA VAL A 37 1.38 -18.76 -48.88
C VAL A 37 2.00 -18.76 -50.28
N GLY A 38 1.23 -19.17 -51.29
CA GLY A 38 1.68 -19.18 -52.68
C GLY A 38 1.18 -20.38 -53.46
N SER A 39 1.66 -20.56 -54.70
CA SER A 39 1.23 -21.65 -55.59
C SER A 39 2.19 -22.85 -55.62
N VAL A 40 3.37 -22.75 -55.00
CA VAL A 40 4.39 -23.81 -55.00
C VAL A 40 4.20 -24.73 -53.80
N LYS A 41 3.73 -25.96 -54.05
CA LYS A 41 3.38 -26.96 -53.01
C LYS A 41 4.50 -27.16 -51.97
N ARG A 42 5.75 -27.35 -52.42
CA ARG A 42 6.89 -27.65 -51.54
C ARG A 42 7.20 -26.48 -50.60
N MET A 43 7.20 -25.25 -51.10
CA MET A 43 7.42 -24.05 -50.27
C MET A 43 6.28 -23.84 -49.28
N ALA A 44 5.03 -24.03 -49.74
CA ALA A 44 3.87 -23.89 -48.87
C ALA A 44 3.84 -24.91 -47.72
N ILE A 45 4.28 -26.14 -47.99
CA ILE A 45 4.45 -27.17 -46.95
C ILE A 45 5.54 -26.74 -45.95
N ASN A 46 6.70 -26.29 -46.42
CA ASN A 46 7.80 -25.88 -45.54
C ASN A 46 7.41 -24.71 -44.63
N GLU A 47 6.75 -23.68 -45.17
CA GLU A 47 6.27 -22.54 -44.38
C GLU A 47 5.17 -22.95 -43.39
N ALA A 48 4.24 -23.80 -43.81
CA ALA A 48 3.20 -24.30 -42.92
C ALA A 48 3.77 -25.16 -41.78
N VAL A 49 4.79 -25.98 -42.06
CA VAL A 49 5.50 -26.77 -41.03
C VAL A 49 6.24 -25.86 -40.06
N ALA A 50 6.97 -24.84 -40.57
CA ALA A 50 7.66 -23.87 -39.72
C ALA A 50 6.67 -23.10 -38.83
N MET A 51 5.55 -22.63 -39.37
CA MET A 51 4.52 -21.94 -38.60
C MET A 51 3.83 -22.87 -37.61
N ASN A 52 3.54 -24.13 -37.99
CA ASN A 52 3.01 -25.13 -37.07
C ASN A 52 3.98 -25.39 -35.93
N MET A 53 5.29 -25.53 -36.20
CA MET A 53 6.30 -25.64 -35.15
C MET A 53 6.23 -24.43 -34.22
N GLN A 54 6.22 -23.20 -34.75
CA GLN A 54 6.14 -21.99 -33.93
C GLN A 54 4.84 -21.89 -33.09
N ILE A 55 3.70 -22.37 -33.60
CA ILE A 55 2.43 -22.36 -32.88
C ILE A 55 2.36 -23.46 -31.82
N PHE A 56 2.86 -24.66 -32.14
CA PHE A 56 2.78 -25.83 -31.26
C PHE A 56 3.99 -25.99 -30.32
N GLU A 57 5.10 -25.29 -30.53
CA GLU A 57 6.27 -25.19 -29.63
C GLU A 57 6.00 -24.39 -28.35
N GLN A 58 4.76 -23.94 -28.12
CA GLN A 58 4.33 -23.50 -26.78
C GLN A 58 4.27 -24.64 -25.74
N ARG A 59 4.82 -25.82 -26.03
CA ARG A 59 5.05 -26.87 -25.04
C ARG A 59 6.55 -27.16 -24.98
N HIS A 60 7.16 -26.64 -23.91
CA HIS A 60 8.53 -26.82 -23.40
C HIS A 60 9.43 -27.80 -24.19
N SER A 61 10.59 -27.31 -24.63
CA SER A 61 11.56 -28.13 -25.37
C SER A 61 12.01 -29.34 -24.53
N LEU A 62 12.53 -30.39 -25.18
CA LEU A 62 13.09 -31.54 -24.48
C LEU A 62 14.25 -31.12 -23.55
N VAL A 63 15.01 -30.10 -23.93
CA VAL A 63 16.09 -29.52 -23.12
C VAL A 63 15.54 -28.86 -21.85
N ASP A 64 14.42 -28.13 -21.94
CA ASP A 64 13.77 -27.52 -20.77
C ASP A 64 13.23 -28.58 -19.80
N ARG A 65 12.68 -29.68 -20.35
CA ARG A 65 12.19 -30.81 -19.55
C ARG A 65 13.32 -31.61 -18.88
N ILE A 66 14.47 -31.71 -19.54
CA ILE A 66 15.66 -32.42 -19.02
C ILE A 66 16.39 -31.59 -17.96
N ASN A 67 16.43 -30.27 -18.12
CA ASN A 67 17.17 -29.39 -17.20
C ASN A 67 16.37 -28.97 -15.96
N GLU A 68 15.10 -29.39 -15.80
CA GLU A 68 14.16 -28.88 -14.77
C GLU A 68 14.01 -27.34 -14.76
N VAL A 69 14.49 -26.66 -15.80
CA VAL A 69 14.42 -25.20 -15.90
C VAL A 69 13.00 -24.87 -16.32
N ASN A 70 12.23 -24.31 -15.38
CA ASN A 70 10.96 -23.57 -15.57
C ASN A 70 9.64 -24.26 -15.18
N THR A 71 9.53 -24.84 -13.99
CA THR A 71 8.22 -25.26 -13.42
C THR A 71 7.81 -24.51 -12.17
N LEU A 72 8.68 -23.68 -11.58
CA LEU A 72 8.36 -23.02 -10.32
C LEU A 72 7.15 -22.10 -10.48
N SER A 73 6.04 -22.49 -9.86
CA SER A 73 4.81 -21.72 -9.87
C SER A 73 4.97 -20.43 -9.06
N VAL A 74 4.21 -19.40 -9.44
CA VAL A 74 4.15 -18.16 -8.65
C VAL A 74 3.72 -18.46 -7.21
N THR A 75 2.80 -19.40 -7.02
CA THR A 75 2.29 -19.80 -5.70
C THR A 75 3.37 -20.44 -4.83
N GLU A 76 4.14 -21.40 -5.37
CA GLU A 76 5.26 -22.03 -4.65
C GLU A 76 6.35 -21.01 -4.32
N TRP A 77 6.66 -20.11 -5.26
CA TRP A 77 7.63 -19.06 -5.01
C TRP A 77 7.18 -18.10 -3.91
N ILE A 78 5.90 -17.70 -3.90
CA ILE A 78 5.35 -16.85 -2.85
C ILE A 78 5.45 -17.53 -1.48
N ALA A 79 5.25 -18.85 -1.40
CA ALA A 79 5.44 -19.58 -0.15
C ALA A 79 6.90 -19.49 0.35
N ARG A 80 7.89 -19.71 -0.53
CA ARG A 80 9.31 -19.55 -0.18
C ARG A 80 9.67 -18.11 0.17
N PHE A 81 9.13 -17.15 -0.56
CA PHE A 81 9.35 -15.73 -0.32
C PHE A 81 8.76 -15.28 1.03
N LYS A 82 7.65 -15.86 1.49
CA LYS A 82 7.12 -15.60 2.84
C LYS A 82 8.13 -15.99 3.93
N GLU A 83 8.81 -17.13 3.79
CA GLU A 83 9.84 -17.55 4.75
C GLU A 83 11.02 -16.56 4.78
N LYS A 84 11.45 -16.07 3.61
CA LYS A 84 12.45 -15.00 3.54
C LYS A 84 11.99 -13.72 4.24
N LEU A 85 10.73 -13.34 4.08
CA LEU A 85 10.19 -12.16 4.76
C LEU A 85 10.19 -12.30 6.29
N HIS A 86 10.00 -13.51 6.83
CA HIS A 86 10.13 -13.76 8.27
C HIS A 86 11.58 -13.56 8.76
N GLN A 87 12.57 -13.95 7.94
CA GLN A 87 13.99 -13.79 8.27
C GLN A 87 14.45 -12.32 8.28
N ARG A 88 13.74 -11.41 7.61
CA ARG A 88 14.06 -9.97 7.54
C ARG A 88 13.77 -9.18 8.83
N SER A 89 13.40 -9.84 9.92
CA SER A 89 13.13 -9.20 11.23
C SER A 89 12.14 -8.01 11.13
N LEU A 90 11.14 -8.15 10.27
CA LEU A 90 10.11 -7.14 10.04
C LEU A 90 9.16 -7.06 11.23
N ARG A 91 8.59 -5.88 11.46
CA ARG A 91 7.55 -5.73 12.48
C ARG A 91 6.30 -6.55 12.11
N PRO A 92 5.58 -7.10 13.10
CA PRO A 92 4.39 -7.92 12.86
C PRO A 92 3.36 -7.26 11.93
N LYS A 93 3.11 -5.95 12.11
CA LYS A 93 2.17 -5.20 11.25
C LYS A 93 2.66 -5.09 9.80
N THR A 94 3.95 -4.86 9.58
CA THR A 94 4.54 -4.81 8.25
C THR A 94 4.44 -6.16 7.55
N LEU A 95 4.68 -7.24 8.29
CA LEU A 95 4.57 -8.60 7.78
C LEU A 95 3.12 -8.96 7.40
N ALA A 96 2.15 -8.63 8.24
CA ALA A 96 0.72 -8.79 7.93
C ALA A 96 0.31 -8.01 6.66
N ASP A 97 0.83 -6.79 6.51
CA ASP A 97 0.58 -5.97 5.32
C ASP A 97 1.21 -6.56 4.04
N TYR A 98 2.34 -7.26 4.14
CA TYR A 98 2.93 -8.02 3.03
C TYR A 98 2.11 -9.28 2.72
N GLN A 99 1.72 -10.05 3.73
CA GLN A 99 0.90 -11.25 3.55
C GLN A 99 -0.42 -10.96 2.83
N SER A 100 -1.10 -9.86 3.18
CA SER A 100 -2.34 -9.45 2.50
C SER A 100 -2.13 -9.16 1.01
N ARG A 101 -1.02 -8.49 0.66
CA ARG A 101 -0.68 -8.21 -0.75
C ARG A 101 -0.25 -9.48 -1.49
N LEU A 102 0.53 -10.35 -0.84
CA LEU A 102 0.92 -11.63 -1.42
C LEU A 102 -0.29 -12.51 -1.70
N ALA A 103 -1.29 -12.53 -0.81
CA ALA A 103 -2.54 -13.27 -1.04
C ALA A 103 -3.26 -12.77 -2.31
N ALA A 104 -3.31 -11.45 -2.51
CA ALA A 104 -3.88 -10.88 -3.74
C ALA A 104 -3.08 -11.24 -5.00
N ILE A 105 -1.75 -11.26 -4.91
CA ILE A 105 -0.86 -11.67 -6.02
C ILE A 105 -1.03 -13.16 -6.33
N THR A 106 -1.06 -14.02 -5.30
CA THR A 106 -1.28 -15.47 -5.45
C THR A 106 -2.61 -15.72 -6.15
N HIS A 107 -3.69 -15.05 -5.76
CA HIS A 107 -4.98 -15.22 -6.40
C HIS A 107 -4.97 -14.79 -7.88
N ALA A 108 -4.29 -13.70 -8.21
CA ALA A 108 -4.22 -13.18 -9.57
C ALA A 108 -3.40 -14.06 -10.54
N PHE A 109 -2.40 -14.78 -10.02
CA PHE A 109 -1.43 -15.53 -10.83
C PHE A 109 -1.32 -17.01 -10.41
N ALA A 110 -2.41 -17.60 -9.90
CA ALA A 110 -2.41 -18.94 -9.33
C ALA A 110 -1.89 -20.02 -10.31
N ASP A 111 -2.28 -19.91 -11.59
CA ASP A 111 -1.97 -20.88 -12.65
C ASP A 111 -0.73 -20.50 -13.48
N LYS A 112 0.08 -19.55 -13.00
CA LYS A 112 1.26 -19.04 -13.72
C LYS A 112 2.55 -19.56 -13.11
N THR A 113 3.52 -19.81 -13.97
CA THR A 113 4.92 -20.03 -13.56
C THR A 113 5.67 -18.71 -13.55
N LEU A 114 6.73 -18.60 -12.75
CA LEU A 114 7.51 -17.36 -12.63
C LEU A 114 8.05 -16.85 -13.98
N ASN A 115 8.52 -17.76 -14.82
CA ASN A 115 9.15 -17.44 -16.10
C ASN A 115 8.15 -17.07 -17.20
N THR A 116 6.86 -17.42 -17.05
CA THR A 116 5.83 -17.11 -18.03
C THR A 116 5.11 -15.78 -17.74
N LEU A 117 5.32 -15.21 -16.54
CA LEU A 117 4.65 -13.98 -16.16
C LEU A 117 5.27 -12.77 -16.87
N THR A 118 4.49 -12.15 -17.75
CA THR A 118 4.95 -11.04 -18.58
C THR A 118 4.82 -9.69 -17.88
N THR A 119 5.65 -8.72 -18.29
CA THR A 119 5.55 -7.32 -17.86
C THR A 119 4.14 -6.74 -18.09
N LYS A 120 3.48 -7.15 -19.18
CA LYS A 120 2.14 -6.70 -19.53
C LYS A 120 1.10 -7.17 -18.51
N GLU A 121 1.09 -8.46 -18.16
CA GLU A 121 0.16 -9.02 -17.18
C GLU A 121 0.37 -8.39 -15.79
N ILE A 122 1.63 -8.15 -15.39
CA ILE A 122 1.95 -7.45 -14.15
C ILE A 122 1.42 -6.01 -14.17
N ALA A 123 1.61 -5.31 -15.29
CA ALA A 123 1.12 -3.94 -15.44
C ALA A 123 -0.41 -3.87 -15.40
N GLU A 124 -1.11 -4.79 -16.08
CA GLU A 124 -2.58 -4.89 -16.06
C GLU A 124 -3.08 -5.14 -14.63
N PHE A 125 -2.44 -6.04 -13.88
CA PHE A 125 -2.78 -6.29 -12.49
C PHE A 125 -2.60 -5.04 -11.62
N ILE A 126 -1.47 -4.32 -11.74
CA ILE A 126 -1.21 -3.08 -11.00
C ILE A 126 -2.23 -1.98 -11.37
N ASN A 127 -2.53 -1.86 -12.67
CA ASN A 127 -3.46 -0.85 -13.18
C ASN A 127 -4.89 -1.12 -12.69
N SER A 128 -5.32 -2.39 -12.58
CA SER A 128 -6.64 -2.73 -12.06
C SER A 128 -6.91 -2.15 -10.66
N TYR A 129 -5.89 -2.02 -9.81
CA TYR A 129 -6.01 -1.36 -8.50
C TYR A 129 -6.08 0.17 -8.64
N SER A 130 -5.34 0.74 -9.59
CA SER A 130 -5.37 2.17 -9.86
C SER A 130 -6.74 2.61 -10.40
N ASP A 131 -7.34 1.80 -11.27
CA ASP A 131 -8.66 2.03 -11.87
C ASP A 131 -9.77 1.95 -10.81
N GLN A 132 -9.59 1.15 -9.76
CA GLN A 132 -10.45 1.11 -8.58
C GLN A 132 -10.22 2.28 -7.60
N GLY A 133 -9.38 3.26 -7.95
CA GLY A 133 -8.99 4.36 -7.05
C GLY A 133 -8.02 3.96 -5.93
N LYS A 134 -7.49 2.73 -5.94
CA LYS A 134 -6.55 2.20 -4.94
C LYS A 134 -5.08 2.40 -5.37
N THR A 135 -4.75 3.56 -5.94
CA THR A 135 -3.43 3.90 -6.50
C THR A 135 -2.28 3.73 -5.50
N SER A 136 -2.51 4.05 -4.21
CA SER A 136 -1.51 3.83 -3.15
C SER A 136 -1.21 2.35 -2.95
N THR A 137 -2.23 1.50 -2.98
CA THR A 137 -2.09 0.05 -2.88
C THR A 137 -1.39 -0.50 -4.11
N ALA A 138 -1.75 -0.04 -5.30
CA ALA A 138 -1.10 -0.40 -6.56
C ALA A 138 0.42 -0.14 -6.52
N LYS A 139 0.84 1.03 -6.03
CA LYS A 139 2.26 1.37 -5.83
C LYS A 139 2.97 0.40 -4.87
N LEU A 140 2.32 0.05 -3.76
CA LEU A 140 2.90 -0.88 -2.77
C LEU A 140 2.96 -2.32 -3.30
N ILE A 141 1.95 -2.76 -4.06
CA ILE A 141 1.95 -4.05 -4.75
C ILE A 141 3.11 -4.13 -5.74
N ARG A 142 3.29 -3.10 -6.58
CA ARG A 142 4.43 -3.02 -7.50
C ARG A 142 5.76 -3.15 -6.77
N SER A 143 5.94 -2.42 -5.68
CA SER A 143 7.18 -2.49 -4.88
C SER A 143 7.45 -3.89 -4.36
N LEU A 144 6.40 -4.59 -3.90
CA LEU A 144 6.50 -5.96 -3.40
C LEU A 144 6.81 -6.97 -4.51
N LEU A 145 6.18 -6.81 -5.68
CA LEU A 145 6.47 -7.64 -6.86
C LEU A 145 7.92 -7.47 -7.31
N VAL A 146 8.43 -6.24 -7.35
CA VAL A 146 9.85 -5.98 -7.69
C VAL A 146 10.79 -6.71 -6.71
N ASP A 147 10.54 -6.60 -5.40
CA ASP A 147 11.32 -7.30 -4.37
C ASP A 147 11.23 -8.83 -4.50
N MET A 148 10.02 -9.37 -4.67
CA MET A 148 9.77 -10.80 -4.85
C MET A 148 10.51 -11.37 -6.07
N PHE A 149 10.52 -10.65 -7.20
CA PHE A 149 11.23 -11.07 -8.40
C PHE A 149 12.75 -10.90 -8.30
N ASN A 150 13.24 -9.91 -7.55
CA ASN A 150 14.68 -9.78 -7.29
C ASN A 150 15.22 -10.94 -6.44
N GLU A 151 14.48 -11.39 -5.43
CA GLU A 151 14.84 -12.59 -4.67
C GLU A 151 14.84 -13.85 -5.55
N ALA A 152 13.93 -13.93 -6.55
CA ALA A 152 13.90 -15.06 -7.47
C ALA A 152 15.15 -15.09 -8.36
N ILE A 153 15.62 -13.92 -8.79
CA ILE A 153 16.87 -13.77 -9.55
C ILE A 153 18.07 -14.14 -8.68
N ALA A 154 18.10 -13.69 -7.41
CA ALA A 154 19.19 -13.99 -6.49
C ALA A 154 19.34 -15.51 -6.24
N GLU A 155 18.26 -16.28 -6.34
CA GLU A 155 18.28 -17.74 -6.26
C GLU A 155 18.43 -18.45 -7.61
N GLY A 156 18.60 -17.71 -8.71
CA GLY A 156 18.81 -18.28 -10.05
C GLY A 156 17.55 -18.80 -10.74
N HIS A 157 16.35 -18.53 -10.22
CA HIS A 157 15.09 -18.95 -10.86
C HIS A 157 14.73 -18.10 -12.09
N LEU A 158 15.28 -16.88 -12.19
CA LEU A 158 15.03 -15.95 -13.28
C LEU A 158 16.30 -15.18 -13.65
N ALA A 159 16.44 -14.83 -14.92
CA ALA A 159 17.52 -13.96 -15.39
C ALA A 159 17.17 -12.46 -15.29
N THR A 160 15.89 -12.11 -15.38
CA THR A 160 15.43 -10.71 -15.45
C THR A 160 14.18 -10.48 -14.61
N ASN A 161 13.99 -9.27 -14.10
CA ASN A 161 12.82 -8.90 -13.31
C ASN A 161 11.74 -8.26 -14.21
N PRO A 162 10.62 -8.93 -14.49
CA PRO A 162 9.57 -8.38 -15.36
C PRO A 162 8.80 -7.20 -14.70
N ALA A 163 8.84 -7.07 -13.38
CA ALA A 163 8.11 -6.02 -12.67
C ALA A 163 8.80 -4.65 -12.71
N THR A 164 10.12 -4.58 -12.94
CA THR A 164 10.88 -3.32 -12.94
C THR A 164 10.48 -2.39 -14.07
N ALA A 165 10.19 -2.94 -15.25
CA ALA A 165 9.76 -2.21 -16.44
C ALA A 165 8.35 -1.58 -16.30
N THR A 166 7.55 -2.02 -15.33
CA THR A 166 6.23 -1.43 -15.08
C THR A 166 6.36 -0.02 -14.50
N LYS A 167 5.41 0.87 -14.82
CA LYS A 167 5.42 2.24 -14.28
C LYS A 167 4.86 2.25 -12.85
N SER A 168 5.54 2.95 -11.94
CA SER A 168 4.99 3.20 -10.61
C SER A 168 3.78 4.14 -10.72
N PRO A 169 2.61 3.77 -10.17
CA PRO A 169 1.47 4.68 -10.11
C PRO A 169 1.82 5.97 -9.37
N ARG A 170 1.40 7.12 -9.91
CA ARG A 170 1.55 8.43 -9.27
C ARG A 170 0.42 8.62 -8.28
N VAL A 171 0.76 8.70 -6.99
CA VAL A 171 -0.21 8.87 -5.91
C VAL A 171 -0.35 10.36 -5.62
N GLN A 172 -1.55 10.91 -5.82
CA GLN A 172 -1.92 12.22 -5.30
C GLN A 172 -2.51 12.06 -3.90
N VAL A 173 -2.08 12.92 -2.97
CA VAL A 173 -2.56 12.87 -1.58
C VAL A 173 -3.87 13.61 -1.49
N GLN A 174 -4.97 12.85 -1.38
CA GLN A 174 -6.33 13.40 -1.32
C GLN A 174 -6.76 13.86 0.07
N ARG A 175 -5.99 13.53 1.12
CA ARG A 175 -6.37 13.88 2.50
C ARG A 175 -6.08 15.34 2.79
N GLU A 176 -7.13 16.05 3.15
CA GLU A 176 -7.08 17.45 3.56
C GLU A 176 -6.44 17.61 4.94
N ARG A 177 -5.88 18.81 5.17
CA ARG A 177 -5.40 19.23 6.49
C ARG A 177 -6.55 19.65 7.38
N LEU A 178 -6.32 19.54 8.68
CA LEU A 178 -7.25 20.01 9.69
C LEU A 178 -6.86 21.43 10.12
N SER A 179 -7.67 22.45 9.84
CA SER A 179 -7.43 23.81 10.34
C SER A 179 -7.67 23.89 11.85
N LEU A 180 -7.14 24.93 12.52
CA LEU A 180 -7.43 25.16 13.95
C LEU A 180 -8.93 25.41 14.16
N LYS A 181 -9.55 26.20 13.29
CA LYS A 181 -10.99 26.49 13.33
C LYS A 181 -11.82 25.20 13.29
N ASP A 182 -11.54 24.33 12.33
CA ASP A 182 -12.25 23.06 12.20
C ASP A 182 -11.98 22.13 13.39
N PHE A 183 -10.74 22.10 13.90
CA PHE A 183 -10.40 21.32 15.09
C PHE A 183 -11.27 21.73 16.28
N LEU A 184 -11.41 23.03 16.54
CA LEU A 184 -12.22 23.54 17.66
C LEU A 184 -13.70 23.16 17.50
N VAL A 185 -14.28 23.28 16.30
CA VAL A 185 -15.66 22.86 16.03
C VAL A 185 -15.84 21.36 16.28
N ILE A 186 -14.90 20.52 15.84
CA ILE A 186 -14.94 19.07 16.09
C ILE A 186 -14.77 18.77 17.59
N ARG A 187 -13.95 19.56 18.28
CA ARG A 187 -13.67 19.43 19.71
C ARG A 187 -14.91 19.71 20.56
N GLU A 188 -15.75 20.64 20.15
CA GLU A 188 -17.05 20.90 20.77
C GLU A 188 -18.01 19.71 20.63
N GLU A 189 -18.06 19.05 19.47
CA GLU A 189 -18.83 17.81 19.33
C GLU A 189 -18.22 16.65 20.12
N ALA A 190 -16.92 16.66 20.37
CA ALA A 190 -16.25 15.69 21.22
C ALA A 190 -16.58 15.89 22.72
N ASN A 191 -16.86 17.12 23.17
CA ASN A 191 -17.29 17.42 24.56
C ASN A 191 -18.61 16.72 24.91
N LYS A 192 -19.47 16.49 23.91
CA LYS A 192 -20.78 15.82 24.07
C LYS A 192 -20.66 14.29 24.17
N ARG A 193 -19.43 13.75 24.13
CA ARG A 193 -19.13 12.31 24.16
C ARG A 193 -18.40 11.93 25.44
N GLN A 194 -17.93 10.69 25.51
CA GLN A 194 -17.12 10.23 26.64
C GLN A 194 -15.83 11.08 26.76
N PRO A 195 -15.41 11.45 27.98
CA PRO A 195 -14.29 12.38 28.21
C PRO A 195 -13.01 12.09 27.43
N TRP A 196 -12.65 10.81 27.28
CA TRP A 196 -11.46 10.39 26.56
C TRP A 196 -11.42 10.85 25.11
N VAL A 197 -12.57 11.10 24.46
CA VAL A 197 -12.62 11.52 23.06
C VAL A 197 -11.97 12.88 22.91
N GLY A 198 -12.47 13.88 23.65
CA GLY A 198 -11.96 15.23 23.65
C GLY A 198 -10.54 15.32 24.23
N LEU A 199 -10.30 14.70 25.38
CA LEU A 199 -9.00 14.73 26.04
C LEU A 199 -7.88 14.11 25.20
N SER A 200 -8.18 13.05 24.43
CA SER A 200 -7.20 12.47 23.51
C SER A 200 -6.84 13.39 22.35
N MET A 201 -7.79 14.23 21.90
CA MET A 201 -7.54 15.24 20.87
C MET A 201 -6.64 16.36 21.40
N ASP A 202 -6.90 16.87 22.61
CA ASP A 202 -6.10 17.92 23.25
C ASP A 202 -4.66 17.43 23.47
N LEU A 203 -4.52 16.22 24.00
CA LEU A 203 -3.20 15.61 24.24
C LEU A 203 -2.44 15.39 22.92
N ALA A 204 -3.13 14.96 21.86
CA ALA A 204 -2.52 14.79 20.54
C ALA A 204 -2.09 16.14 19.92
N LEU A 205 -2.85 17.21 20.17
CA LEU A 205 -2.52 18.55 19.68
C LEU A 205 -1.31 19.13 20.42
N LEU A 206 -1.28 19.04 21.75
CA LEU A 206 -0.19 19.57 22.60
C LEU A 206 1.11 18.80 22.42
N SER A 207 1.05 17.47 22.39
CA SER A 207 2.28 16.66 22.34
C SER A 207 2.75 16.37 20.92
N GLY A 208 1.87 16.55 19.92
CA GLY A 208 2.11 16.16 18.55
C GLY A 208 2.35 14.66 18.35
N GLN A 209 2.07 13.78 19.31
CA GLN A 209 2.41 12.35 19.20
C GLN A 209 1.44 11.56 18.31
N ARG A 210 1.86 10.37 17.84
CA ARG A 210 1.00 9.52 17.00
C ARG A 210 -0.10 8.91 17.84
N VAL A 211 -1.25 8.64 17.25
CA VAL A 211 -2.40 8.04 17.96
C VAL A 211 -2.05 6.75 18.72
N GLY A 212 -1.15 5.91 18.18
CA GLY A 212 -0.69 4.69 18.87
C GLY A 212 0.21 4.96 20.07
N ASP A 213 0.97 6.06 20.05
CA ASP A 213 1.81 6.49 21.17
C ASP A 213 0.93 7.14 22.26
N ILE A 214 -0.05 7.97 21.86
CA ILE A 214 -1.07 8.58 22.75
C ILE A 214 -1.89 7.50 23.47
N GLN A 215 -2.41 6.54 22.72
CA GLN A 215 -3.26 5.48 23.25
C GLN A 215 -2.53 4.63 24.30
N ARG A 216 -1.21 4.43 24.17
CA ARG A 216 -0.40 3.61 25.07
C ARG A 216 0.21 4.39 26.22
N MET A 217 -0.06 5.69 26.33
CA MET A 217 0.47 6.50 27.40
C MET A 217 0.08 5.93 28.77
N ARG A 218 1.07 5.72 29.62
CA ARG A 218 0.89 5.22 30.99
C ARG A 218 1.22 6.29 32.00
N TRP A 219 0.57 6.22 33.16
CA TRP A 219 0.85 7.11 34.27
C TRP A 219 2.28 6.93 34.82
N GLN A 220 2.81 5.71 34.82
CA GLN A 220 4.20 5.42 35.22
C GLN A 220 5.26 6.08 34.33
N ASP A 221 4.91 6.45 33.10
CA ASP A 221 5.84 7.08 32.16
C ASP A 221 5.88 8.62 32.35
N ILE A 222 5.17 9.12 33.37
CA ILE A 222 5.07 10.55 33.70
C ILE A 222 5.73 10.77 35.05
N TYR A 223 6.90 11.38 35.02
CA TYR A 223 7.72 11.67 36.20
C TYR A 223 8.71 12.80 35.88
N ASP A 224 9.26 13.43 36.92
CA ASP A 224 10.20 14.56 36.79
C ASP A 224 9.67 15.71 35.92
N GLY A 225 8.37 16.01 36.06
CA GLY A 225 7.70 17.07 35.29
C GLY A 225 7.67 16.83 33.78
N LYS A 226 7.84 15.58 33.32
CA LYS A 226 7.87 15.20 31.91
C LYS A 226 7.07 13.95 31.63
N TRP A 227 6.59 13.83 30.40
CA TRP A 227 6.15 12.58 29.81
C TRP A 227 7.31 11.96 29.01
N TRP A 228 7.77 10.79 29.46
CA TRP A 228 8.82 10.01 28.80
C TRP A 228 8.19 8.98 27.86
N LEU A 229 8.58 8.95 26.60
CA LEU A 229 8.06 7.98 25.66
C LEU A 229 9.09 7.48 24.67
N GLN A 230 8.88 6.25 24.21
CA GLN A 230 9.54 5.69 23.03
C GLN A 230 8.50 5.47 21.94
N GLN A 231 8.61 6.20 20.84
CA GLN A 231 7.68 6.12 19.72
C GLN A 231 7.70 4.72 19.09
N GLN A 232 6.54 4.08 18.97
CA GLN A 232 6.45 2.72 18.45
C GLN A 232 6.93 2.59 17.01
N LYS A 233 6.63 3.62 16.17
CA LYS A 233 6.91 3.56 14.74
C LYS A 233 8.39 3.74 14.42
N THR A 234 9.14 4.51 15.20
CA THR A 234 10.52 4.89 14.85
C THR A 234 11.54 4.49 15.90
N GLY A 235 11.09 4.13 17.11
CA GLY A 235 11.96 3.86 18.26
C GLY A 235 12.54 5.12 18.89
N MET A 236 12.18 6.32 18.42
CA MET A 236 12.70 7.58 18.95
C MET A 236 12.23 7.80 20.38
N LYS A 237 13.16 8.12 21.28
CA LYS A 237 12.90 8.43 22.68
C LYS A 237 12.77 9.94 22.86
N LEU A 238 11.74 10.38 23.57
CA LEU A 238 11.41 11.77 23.81
C LEU A 238 11.04 11.95 25.29
N ALA A 239 11.31 13.14 25.81
CA ALA A 239 10.84 13.59 27.11
C ALA A 239 10.15 14.94 26.92
N ILE A 240 8.82 14.95 27.00
CA ILE A 240 7.99 16.13 26.72
C ILE A 240 7.65 16.80 28.05
N PRO A 241 8.01 18.08 28.26
CA PRO A 241 7.70 18.77 29.51
C PRO A 241 6.19 18.92 29.71
N LEU A 242 5.71 18.68 30.95
CA LEU A 242 4.28 18.82 31.28
C LEU A 242 3.80 20.27 31.21
N THR A 243 4.73 21.23 31.33
CA THR A 243 4.48 22.66 31.16
C THR A 243 4.23 23.06 29.70
N LEU A 244 4.39 22.15 28.73
CA LEU A 244 4.11 22.43 27.32
C LEU A 244 2.64 22.84 27.14
N SER A 245 2.42 24.04 26.61
CA SER A 245 1.10 24.61 26.39
C SER A 245 0.89 25.08 24.95
N LEU A 246 -0.37 25.24 24.56
CA LEU A 246 -0.76 25.91 23.32
C LEU A 246 -1.86 26.92 23.64
N GLU A 247 -1.59 28.20 23.37
CA GLU A 247 -2.55 29.30 23.52
C GLU A 247 -3.82 29.04 22.69
N ALA A 248 -3.67 28.41 21.52
CA ALA A 248 -4.76 28.03 20.62
C ALA A 248 -5.90 27.22 21.27
N ILE A 249 -5.63 26.54 22.40
CA ILE A 249 -6.65 25.82 23.19
C ILE A 249 -6.61 26.18 24.67
N ASP A 250 -5.79 27.17 25.06
CA ASP A 250 -5.56 27.60 26.44
C ASP A 250 -5.34 26.45 27.45
N LYS A 251 -4.50 25.48 27.08
CA LYS A 251 -4.19 24.33 27.93
C LYS A 251 -2.71 23.98 27.93
N SER A 252 -2.26 23.46 29.07
CA SER A 252 -0.98 22.76 29.23
C SER A 252 -1.17 21.25 29.20
N LEU A 253 -0.09 20.52 28.92
CA LEU A 253 -0.07 19.06 28.97
C LEU A 253 -0.44 18.55 30.37
N GLU A 254 0.07 19.21 31.41
CA GLU A 254 -0.28 18.94 32.81
C GLU A 254 -1.79 19.12 33.08
N GLY A 255 -2.38 20.22 32.60
CA GLY A 255 -3.81 20.50 32.78
C GLY A 255 -4.68 19.40 32.16
N VAL A 256 -4.39 18.99 30.92
CA VAL A 256 -5.10 17.91 30.25
C VAL A 256 -4.92 16.57 30.97
N LEU A 257 -3.72 16.28 31.49
CA LEU A 257 -3.48 15.05 32.25
C LEU A 257 -4.22 15.04 33.59
N ASN A 258 -4.36 16.18 34.25
CA ASN A 258 -5.17 16.30 35.47
C ASN A 258 -6.66 16.07 35.17
N GLU A 259 -7.18 16.64 34.08
CA GLU A 259 -8.54 16.36 33.60
C GLU A 259 -8.73 14.86 33.30
N CYS A 260 -7.74 14.22 32.64
CA CYS A 260 -7.73 12.77 32.41
C CYS A 260 -7.80 11.98 33.72
N ARG A 261 -7.00 12.32 34.75
CA ARG A 261 -7.05 11.62 36.05
C ARG A 261 -8.42 11.73 36.72
N GLN A 262 -9.04 12.91 36.64
CA GLN A 262 -10.32 13.17 37.28
C GLN A 262 -11.47 12.44 36.56
N GLN A 263 -11.47 12.45 35.23
CA GLN A 263 -12.60 11.98 34.41
C GLN A 263 -12.45 10.53 33.93
N ILE A 264 -11.23 10.01 33.84
CA ILE A 264 -10.90 8.67 33.34
C ILE A 264 -10.25 7.88 34.47
N LYS A 265 -11.07 7.14 35.23
CA LYS A 265 -10.62 6.35 36.38
C LYS A 265 -9.77 5.14 35.95
N SER A 266 -8.46 5.32 35.87
CA SER A 266 -7.48 4.30 35.48
C SER A 266 -6.13 4.54 36.16
N GLU A 267 -5.52 3.47 36.68
CA GLU A 267 -4.23 3.53 37.37
C GLU A 267 -3.03 3.25 36.45
N ASN A 268 -3.24 2.51 35.35
CA ASN A 268 -2.14 2.11 34.46
C ASN A 268 -2.04 3.04 33.24
N TYR A 269 -3.07 3.03 32.38
CA TYR A 269 -3.10 3.82 31.16
C TYR A 269 -3.90 5.11 31.34
N VAL A 270 -3.46 6.19 30.68
CA VAL A 270 -4.19 7.47 30.66
C VAL A 270 -5.56 7.32 29.98
N PHE A 271 -5.64 6.52 28.92
CA PHE A 271 -6.88 6.25 28.20
C PHE A 271 -7.28 4.77 28.27
N VAL A 272 -8.47 4.50 28.81
CA VAL A 272 -9.03 3.15 28.91
C VAL A 272 -10.49 3.10 28.48
N GLY A 273 -10.91 1.93 27.99
CA GLY A 273 -12.32 1.63 27.74
C GLY A 273 -13.09 1.35 29.04
N ARG A 274 -14.39 1.11 28.89
CA ARG A 274 -15.30 0.81 30.01
C ARG A 274 -14.81 -0.34 30.91
N ASN A 275 -14.17 -1.34 30.32
CA ASN A 275 -13.66 -2.51 31.03
C ASN A 275 -12.25 -2.27 31.62
N LYS A 276 -11.81 -1.01 31.73
CA LYS A 276 -10.46 -0.58 32.16
C LYS A 276 -9.32 -1.16 31.32
N THR A 277 -9.62 -1.70 30.14
CA THR A 277 -8.63 -2.17 29.18
C THR A 277 -8.12 -1.01 28.34
N CYS A 278 -6.85 -1.08 27.98
CA CYS A 278 -6.24 -0.08 27.11
C CYS A 278 -6.94 -0.07 25.74
N PHE A 279 -7.24 1.13 25.23
CA PHE A 279 -7.90 1.25 23.92
C PHE A 279 -7.06 0.67 22.79
N SER A 280 -7.71 0.33 21.67
CA SER A 280 -6.97 0.21 20.41
C SER A 280 -6.73 1.62 19.83
N PRO A 281 -5.68 1.84 19.01
CA PRO A 281 -5.52 3.13 18.30
C PRO A 281 -6.73 3.47 17.41
N PHE A 282 -7.44 2.44 16.96
CA PHE A 282 -8.68 2.58 16.20
C PHE A 282 -9.80 3.22 17.03
N SER A 283 -9.90 2.88 18.32
CA SER A 283 -10.92 3.44 19.23
C SER A 283 -10.83 4.96 19.33
N LEU A 284 -9.62 5.51 19.53
CA LEU A 284 -9.41 6.97 19.54
C LEU A 284 -9.73 7.61 18.18
N SER A 285 -9.28 6.97 17.11
CA SER A 285 -9.53 7.45 15.74
C SER A 285 -11.03 7.50 15.40
N ILE A 286 -11.80 6.52 15.87
CA ILE A 286 -13.26 6.46 15.68
C ILE A 286 -13.98 7.51 16.52
N GLY A 287 -13.54 7.75 17.76
CA GLY A 287 -14.08 8.82 18.60
C GLY A 287 -14.02 10.18 17.88
N PHE A 288 -12.84 10.51 17.34
CA PHE A 288 -12.67 11.71 16.51
C PHE A 288 -13.51 11.67 15.23
N THR A 289 -13.49 10.56 14.49
CA THR A 289 -14.24 10.44 13.21
C THR A 289 -15.74 10.68 13.43
N ASN A 290 -16.30 10.15 14.51
CA ASN A 290 -17.71 10.32 14.84
C ASN A 290 -18.02 11.75 15.28
N SER A 291 -17.12 12.41 16.02
CA SER A 291 -17.26 13.84 16.39
C SER A 291 -17.20 14.72 15.14
N ARG A 292 -16.24 14.46 14.25
CA ARG A 292 -16.10 15.15 12.98
C ARG A 292 -17.33 14.99 12.10
N LYS A 293 -17.89 13.78 11.96
CA LYS A 293 -19.15 13.58 11.23
C LYS A 293 -20.31 14.38 11.83
N LYS A 294 -20.37 14.48 13.17
CA LYS A 294 -21.44 15.20 13.86
C LYS A 294 -21.33 16.73 13.74
N SER A 295 -20.11 17.24 13.53
CA SER A 295 -19.87 18.69 13.34
C SER A 295 -20.52 19.29 12.09
N GLY A 296 -20.90 18.47 11.11
CA GLY A 296 -21.49 18.95 9.86
C GLY A 296 -20.51 19.63 8.90
N LEU A 297 -19.21 19.72 9.25
CA LEU A 297 -18.18 20.22 8.36
C LEU A 297 -18.10 19.39 7.06
N THR A 298 -17.74 20.05 5.96
CA THR A 298 -17.60 19.45 4.63
C THR A 298 -16.17 19.61 4.11
N TRP A 299 -15.76 18.71 3.22
CA TRP A 299 -14.40 18.64 2.67
C TRP A 299 -14.51 18.37 1.16
N GLN A 300 -13.62 18.96 0.37
CA GLN A 300 -13.54 18.79 -1.08
C GLN A 300 -12.93 17.42 -1.46
N GLY A 301 -11.94 16.98 -0.70
CA GLY A 301 -11.24 15.71 -0.83
C GLY A 301 -11.54 14.75 0.33
N THR A 302 -10.54 13.95 0.68
CA THR A 302 -10.67 13.01 1.81
C THR A 302 -10.59 13.77 3.14
N SER A 303 -11.71 13.78 3.85
CA SER A 303 -11.85 14.35 5.19
C SER A 303 -10.66 14.05 6.15
N PRO A 304 -10.15 15.05 6.91
CA PRO A 304 -9.01 14.91 7.82
C PRO A 304 -9.23 13.86 8.91
N SER A 305 -8.27 12.96 9.16
CA SER A 305 -8.38 11.97 10.23
C SER A 305 -7.76 12.46 11.54
N PHE A 306 -7.85 11.67 12.62
CA PHE A 306 -7.18 11.97 13.89
C PHE A 306 -5.67 12.27 13.69
N HIS A 307 -5.03 11.61 12.73
CA HIS A 307 -3.62 11.83 12.43
C HIS A 307 -3.31 13.25 11.93
N GLU A 308 -4.29 13.97 11.38
CA GLU A 308 -4.08 15.36 10.96
C GLU A 308 -3.97 16.33 12.15
N ILE A 309 -4.40 15.94 13.36
CA ILE A 309 -4.11 16.69 14.60
C ILE A 309 -2.61 16.84 14.81
N ARG A 310 -1.82 15.81 14.47
CA ARG A 310 -0.36 15.87 14.54
C ARG A 310 0.24 16.86 13.52
N SER A 311 -0.39 17.01 12.35
CA SER A 311 0.02 18.02 11.36
C SER A 311 -0.32 19.42 11.84
N LEU A 312 -1.50 19.60 12.43
CA LEU A 312 -1.92 20.85 13.06
C LEU A 312 -0.98 21.23 14.22
N SER A 313 -0.69 20.29 15.12
CA SER A 313 0.29 20.45 16.20
C SER A 313 1.64 20.94 15.69
N ALA A 314 2.17 20.33 14.62
CA ALA A 314 3.43 20.75 14.03
C ALA A 314 3.41 22.19 13.50
N ARG A 315 2.31 22.62 12.88
CA ARG A 315 2.14 24.00 12.40
C ARG A 315 2.08 24.97 13.59
N LEU A 316 1.16 24.76 14.53
CA LEU A 316 0.99 25.63 15.70
C LEU A 316 2.26 25.76 16.54
N HIS A 317 2.98 24.67 16.77
CA HIS A 317 4.27 24.73 17.49
C HIS A 317 5.39 25.36 16.65
N SER A 318 5.35 25.25 15.32
CA SER A 318 6.31 25.96 14.47
C SER A 318 6.09 27.46 14.55
N ASP A 319 4.84 27.89 14.57
CA ASP A 319 4.49 29.31 14.61
C ASP A 319 4.79 29.90 16.00
N ALA A 320 4.49 29.15 17.07
CA ALA A 320 4.74 29.61 18.43
C ALA A 320 6.21 29.51 18.89
N ARG A 321 6.98 28.53 18.39
CA ARG A 321 8.31 28.15 18.97
C ARG A 321 9.38 27.82 17.94
N GLY A 322 9.09 27.97 16.66
CA GLY A 322 10.01 27.67 15.56
C GLY A 322 10.00 26.21 15.10
N LYS A 323 10.49 26.02 13.87
CA LYS A 323 10.47 24.73 13.15
C LYS A 323 11.25 23.64 13.86
N ASP A 324 12.38 23.99 14.47
CA ASP A 324 13.26 23.05 15.17
C ASP A 324 12.60 22.45 16.41
N PHE A 325 11.81 23.27 17.13
CA PHE A 325 11.03 22.79 18.26
C PHE A 325 9.99 21.76 17.79
N ALA A 326 9.21 22.09 16.75
CA ALA A 326 8.22 21.17 16.18
C ALA A 326 8.86 19.87 15.66
N GLN A 327 10.02 19.95 15.00
CA GLN A 327 10.77 18.78 14.54
C GLN A 327 11.16 17.85 15.70
N LYS A 328 11.74 18.41 16.77
CA LYS A 328 12.15 17.66 17.97
C LYS A 328 10.94 17.05 18.66
N LEU A 329 9.86 17.82 18.85
CA LEU A 329 8.61 17.35 19.45
C LEU A 329 8.02 16.16 18.68
N LEU A 330 8.01 16.22 17.34
CA LEU A 330 7.53 15.12 16.51
C LEU A 330 8.51 13.92 16.49
N GLY A 331 9.75 14.07 16.95
CA GLY A 331 10.77 13.02 16.88
C GLY A 331 11.17 12.72 15.43
N HIS A 332 11.19 13.73 14.56
CA HIS A 332 11.65 13.60 13.19
C HIS A 332 13.17 13.84 13.11
N LYS A 333 13.90 12.89 12.53
CA LYS A 333 15.35 13.03 12.33
C LYS A 333 15.70 14.04 11.22
N SER A 334 14.89 14.12 10.17
CA SER A 334 15.12 15.03 9.04
C SER A 334 14.10 16.17 9.00
N SER A 335 14.59 17.37 8.67
CA SER A 335 13.78 18.57 8.44
C SER A 335 12.74 18.36 7.34
N ALA A 336 13.14 17.69 6.25
CA ALA A 336 12.25 17.36 5.13
C ALA A 336 10.99 16.59 5.54
N MET A 337 11.04 15.78 6.62
CA MET A 337 9.86 15.11 7.15
C MET A 337 8.96 16.07 7.93
N THR A 338 9.53 17.04 8.65
CA THR A 338 8.78 18.09 9.36
C THR A 338 8.13 19.06 8.38
N ASP A 339 8.80 19.44 7.30
CA ASP A 339 8.23 20.33 6.28
C ASP A 339 6.97 19.73 5.65
N LYS A 340 6.94 18.41 5.43
CA LYS A 340 5.73 17.69 4.99
C LYS A 340 4.57 17.74 5.99
N TYR A 341 4.81 17.98 7.27
CA TYR A 341 3.75 18.15 8.28
C TYR A 341 3.33 19.61 8.44
N ARG A 342 4.22 20.54 8.13
CA ARG A 342 3.95 21.98 8.15
C ARG A 342 3.18 22.46 6.92
N ASP A 343 3.33 21.76 5.79
CA ASP A 343 2.60 22.05 4.56
C ASP A 343 1.07 21.93 4.74
N SER A 344 0.38 23.07 4.56
CA SER A 344 -1.09 23.21 4.62
C SER A 344 -1.78 22.55 3.40
N ARG A 345 -1.04 22.22 2.34
CA ARG A 345 -1.57 21.65 1.09
C ARG A 345 -2.71 22.47 0.49
N GLY A 346 -2.62 23.79 0.61
CA GLY A 346 -3.64 24.72 0.12
C GLY A 346 -4.91 24.79 0.96
N SER A 347 -4.94 24.21 2.17
CA SER A 347 -6.10 24.36 3.07
C SER A 347 -6.20 25.75 3.70
N GLU A 348 -5.10 26.49 3.73
CA GLU A 348 -4.97 27.81 4.36
C GLU A 348 -4.10 28.69 3.44
N TRP A 349 -4.43 29.99 3.37
CA TRP A 349 -3.61 30.99 2.71
C TRP A 349 -2.36 31.27 3.55
N GLY A 350 -1.21 31.45 2.89
CA GLY A 350 0.01 31.90 3.57
C GLY A 350 0.05 33.42 3.60
N GLU A 351 -0.19 34.01 4.77
CA GLU A 351 0.03 35.45 4.99
C GLU A 351 1.55 35.71 5.12
N ILE A 352 2.03 36.77 4.46
CA ILE A 352 3.46 37.14 4.39
C ILE A 352 3.76 38.25 5.38
#